data_AF-A0A8C5PCJ7-F1
#
_entry.id   AF-A0A8C5PCJ7-F1
#
_cell.length_a   1.000
_cell.length_b   1.000
_cell.length_c   1.000
_cell.angle_alpha   90.00
_cell.angle_beta   90.00
_cell.angle_gamma   90.00
#
_symmetry.space_group_name_H-M   'P 1'
#
loop_
_entity.id
_entity.type
_entity.pdbx_description
1 polymer ?
#
loop_
_entity_poly.entity_id
_entity_poly.type
_entity_poly.pdbx_seq_one_letter_code
_entity_poly.pdbx_strand_id
1 'polypeptide(L)'
;EKSEKENPMRELRIRKLCLNICVGESGDRLTRAAKVLEQLTGQTPVFSKARYTVRSFGIRRNEKIAVHCTVRGAKAEEILEKGLKVREYELRKNNFSDTGNFGFGIQEHIDLGIKYDPSIGIYGLDFYVVLGRPGFSIADKKHKTGCIGAKHRIGKEEAMRWFQQKVTKTWQPISTNDSFCFHGFCTSNCGFATYHKIHAIWKAFLKIPICSFPF
;
A
#
# COMPACT_ATOMS: atom_id res chain seq x y z
N GLU A 1 -1.30 34.49 -5.95
CA GLU A 1 -0.06 34.98 -5.29
C GLU A 1 0.57 33.81 -4.54
N LYS A 2 1.80 33.33 -4.69
CA LYS A 2 2.87 33.46 -5.69
C LYS A 2 3.08 32.06 -6.30
N SER A 3 3.14 31.93 -7.62
CA SER A 3 3.79 30.79 -8.26
C SER A 3 5.31 30.99 -8.15
N GLU A 4 5.85 30.92 -6.93
CA GLU A 4 7.29 30.82 -6.73
C GLU A 4 7.74 29.50 -7.36
N LYS A 5 8.69 29.56 -8.30
CA LYS A 5 9.32 28.40 -8.94
C LYS A 5 9.49 27.29 -7.90
N GLU A 6 8.73 26.20 -8.04
CA GLU A 6 8.77 25.12 -7.06
C GLU A 6 10.20 24.61 -6.94
N ASN A 7 10.72 24.64 -5.71
CA ASN A 7 12.07 24.15 -5.45
C ASN A 7 12.15 22.68 -5.91
N PRO A 8 13.10 22.32 -6.79
CA PRO A 8 13.19 20.95 -7.32
C PRO A 8 13.34 19.89 -6.22
N MET A 9 13.92 20.26 -5.07
CA MET A 9 14.04 19.34 -3.92
C MET A 9 12.70 19.04 -3.20
N ARG A 10 11.61 19.71 -3.56
CA ARG A 10 10.27 19.45 -3.02
C ARG A 10 9.45 18.48 -3.87
N GLU A 11 9.94 18.11 -5.05
CA GLU A 11 9.26 17.16 -5.92
C GLU A 11 9.09 15.80 -5.23
N LEU A 12 7.87 15.24 -5.33
CA LEU A 12 7.54 13.93 -4.79
C LEU A 12 8.02 12.83 -5.72
N ARG A 13 8.70 11.85 -5.14
CA ARG A 13 9.16 10.64 -5.83
C ARG A 13 8.74 9.39 -5.08
N ILE A 14 8.69 8.28 -5.80
CA ILE A 14 8.49 6.96 -5.20
C ILE A 14 9.80 6.57 -4.49
N ARG A 15 9.74 6.43 -3.17
CA ARG A 15 10.91 6.06 -2.36
C ARG A 15 11.15 4.55 -2.39
N LYS A 16 10.08 3.78 -2.24
CA LYS A 16 10.07 2.32 -2.31
C LYS A 16 8.66 1.83 -2.58
N LEU A 17 8.58 0.68 -3.22
CA LEU A 17 7.37 -0.10 -3.36
C LEU A 17 7.56 -1.41 -2.58
N CYS A 18 6.66 -1.67 -1.64
CA CYS A 18 6.65 -2.90 -0.86
C CYS A 18 5.55 -3.80 -1.42
N LEU A 19 5.91 -5.03 -1.76
CA LEU A 19 5.01 -6.10 -2.14
C LEU A 19 4.90 -7.08 -0.99
N ASN A 20 3.68 -7.47 -0.65
CA ASN A 20 3.41 -8.38 0.45
C ASN A 20 2.40 -9.45 0.06
N ILE A 21 2.72 -10.71 0.33
CA ILE A 21 1.80 -11.84 0.26
C ILE A 21 1.70 -12.44 1.66
N CYS A 22 0.49 -12.45 2.21
CA CYS A 22 0.20 -13.10 3.49
C CYS A 22 -0.64 -14.35 3.23
N VAL A 23 -0.10 -15.53 3.54
CA VAL A 23 -0.80 -16.81 3.32
C VAL A 23 -1.50 -17.29 4.60
N GLY A 24 -0.98 -16.92 5.78
CA GLY A 24 -1.57 -17.31 7.06
C GLY A 24 -1.10 -18.66 7.60
N GLU A 25 -0.31 -19.41 6.82
CA GLU A 25 0.18 -20.75 7.16
C GLU A 25 1.65 -20.93 6.74
N SER A 26 2.32 -21.88 7.38
CA SER A 26 3.64 -22.35 6.96
C SER A 26 3.54 -23.49 5.94
N GLY A 27 4.68 -23.84 5.32
CA GLY A 27 4.79 -24.97 4.39
C GLY A 27 4.90 -24.56 2.93
N ASP A 28 4.44 -25.45 2.04
CA ASP A 28 4.70 -25.36 0.60
C ASP A 28 4.00 -24.19 -0.09
N ARG A 29 2.85 -23.76 0.41
CA ARG A 29 2.19 -22.58 -0.16
C ARG A 29 3.01 -21.31 0.04
N LEU A 30 3.75 -21.22 1.15
CA LEU A 30 4.62 -20.07 1.41
C LEU A 30 5.85 -20.07 0.47
N THR A 31 6.41 -21.25 0.18
CA THR A 31 7.54 -21.38 -0.74
C THR A 31 7.13 -21.10 -2.18
N ARG A 32 5.92 -21.51 -2.58
CA ARG A 32 5.32 -21.16 -3.89
C ARG A 32 5.06 -19.66 -4.02
N ALA A 33 4.48 -19.01 -3.01
CA ALA A 33 4.28 -17.57 -2.98
C ALA A 33 5.61 -16.80 -3.10
N ALA A 34 6.70 -17.31 -2.51
CA ALA A 34 8.02 -16.73 -2.69
C ALA A 34 8.51 -16.78 -4.14
N LYS A 35 8.27 -17.89 -4.86
CA LYS A 35 8.60 -18.00 -6.29
C LYS A 35 7.83 -17.00 -7.15
N VAL A 36 6.55 -16.73 -6.84
CA VAL A 36 5.76 -15.71 -7.55
C VAL A 36 6.38 -14.32 -7.39
N LEU A 37 6.74 -13.95 -6.15
CA LEU A 37 7.38 -12.66 -5.88
C LEU A 37 8.75 -12.54 -6.54
N GLU A 38 9.50 -13.65 -6.60
CA GLU A 38 10.79 -13.69 -7.28
C GLU A 38 10.63 -13.51 -8.80
N GLN A 39 9.65 -14.18 -9.42
CA GLN A 39 9.33 -13.99 -10.85
C GLN A 39 8.88 -12.55 -11.14
N LEU A 40 8.08 -11.95 -10.26
CA LEU A 40 7.58 -10.58 -10.44
C LEU A 40 8.68 -9.52 -10.29
N THR A 41 9.57 -9.68 -9.30
CA THR A 41 10.53 -8.64 -8.91
C THR A 41 11.96 -8.87 -9.40
N GLY A 42 12.30 -10.12 -9.73
CA GLY A 42 13.67 -10.58 -10.00
C GLY A 42 14.59 -10.48 -8.78
N GLN A 43 14.03 -10.51 -7.57
CA GLN A 43 14.78 -10.44 -6.31
C GLN A 43 14.35 -11.57 -5.38
N THR A 44 15.30 -12.08 -4.59
CA THR A 44 15.01 -13.07 -3.56
C THR A 44 14.18 -12.45 -2.43
N PRO A 45 12.94 -12.90 -2.19
CA PRO A 45 12.08 -12.25 -1.22
C PRO A 45 12.39 -12.70 0.23
N VAL A 46 11.93 -11.92 1.20
CA VAL A 46 12.19 -12.17 2.63
C VAL A 46 10.96 -12.77 3.31
N PHE A 47 11.17 -13.85 4.06
CA PHE A 47 10.14 -14.49 4.87
C PHE A 47 9.93 -13.77 6.20
N SER A 48 8.68 -13.40 6.49
CA SER A 48 8.24 -12.79 7.73
C SER A 48 7.76 -13.84 8.73
N LYS A 49 8.20 -13.70 9.99
CA LYS A 49 7.84 -14.57 11.11
C LYS A 49 6.69 -13.99 11.94
N ALA A 50 5.91 -14.89 12.55
CA ALA A 50 4.86 -14.57 13.51
C ALA A 50 5.44 -13.94 14.78
N ARG A 51 4.86 -12.82 15.23
CA ARG A 51 5.23 -12.22 16.52
C ARG A 51 4.59 -12.92 17.72
N TYR A 52 3.34 -13.36 17.56
CA TYR A 52 2.51 -13.94 18.61
C TYR A 52 1.86 -15.24 18.14
N THR A 53 1.52 -16.10 19.10
CA THR A 53 0.68 -17.28 18.85
C THR A 53 -0.78 -16.84 18.89
N VAL A 54 -1.52 -17.10 17.82
CA VAL A 54 -2.95 -16.78 17.72
C VAL A 54 -3.70 -18.03 17.27
N ARG A 55 -4.37 -18.69 18.23
CA ARG A 55 -5.02 -20.00 18.02
C ARG A 55 -6.16 -19.94 17.00
N SER A 56 -6.87 -18.82 16.90
CA SER A 56 -7.96 -18.65 15.92
C SER A 56 -7.49 -18.69 14.47
N PHE A 57 -6.24 -18.29 14.20
CA PHE A 57 -5.63 -18.34 12.87
C PHE A 57 -4.74 -19.58 12.67
N GLY A 58 -4.60 -20.44 13.69
CA GLY A 58 -3.71 -21.59 13.63
C GLY A 58 -2.21 -21.26 13.68
N ILE A 59 -1.85 -20.01 13.99
CA ILE A 59 -0.48 -19.51 13.90
C ILE A 59 0.27 -19.68 15.22
N ARG A 60 1.51 -20.19 15.16
CA ARG A 60 2.44 -20.24 16.31
C ARG A 60 3.51 -19.14 16.24
N ARG A 61 4.03 -18.74 17.39
CA ARG A 61 5.13 -17.75 17.47
C ARG A 61 6.36 -18.22 16.68
N ASN A 62 7.01 -17.29 15.99
CA ASN A 62 8.19 -17.50 15.14
C ASN A 62 7.98 -18.38 13.88
N GLU A 63 6.76 -18.81 13.62
CA GLU A 63 6.40 -19.49 12.39
C GLU A 63 6.47 -18.53 11.20
N LYS A 64 6.91 -19.00 10.02
CA LYS A 64 6.93 -18.17 8.81
C LYS A 64 5.52 -18.13 8.21
N ILE A 65 4.97 -16.94 7.99
CA ILE A 65 3.56 -16.76 7.57
C ILE A 65 3.41 -15.98 6.27
N ALA A 66 4.32 -15.03 6.04
CA ALA A 66 4.21 -14.08 4.95
C ALA A 66 5.54 -13.93 4.23
N VAL A 67 5.47 -13.49 2.99
CA VAL A 67 6.62 -13.18 2.16
C VAL A 67 6.47 -11.76 1.66
N HIS A 68 7.54 -10.99 1.73
CA HIS A 68 7.54 -9.63 1.22
C HIS A 68 8.81 -9.33 0.43
N CYS A 69 8.70 -8.40 -0.51
CA CYS A 69 9.81 -7.89 -1.29
C CYS A 69 9.73 -6.35 -1.34
N THR A 70 10.87 -5.68 -1.29
CA THR A 70 10.93 -4.22 -1.41
C THR A 70 11.68 -3.85 -2.68
N VAL A 71 10.97 -3.23 -3.62
CA VAL A 71 11.52 -2.78 -4.89
C VAL A 71 11.74 -1.26 -4.85
N ARG A 72 12.80 -0.79 -5.50
CA ARG A 72 13.16 0.63 -5.62
C ARG A 72 13.65 0.93 -7.03
N GLY A 73 13.67 2.20 -7.41
CA GLY A 73 14.13 2.66 -8.73
C GLY A 73 13.14 2.35 -9.85
N ALA A 74 13.64 2.21 -11.09
CA ALA A 74 12.83 2.02 -12.29
C ALA A 74 11.89 0.80 -12.22
N LYS A 75 12.39 -0.34 -11.70
CA LYS A 75 11.60 -1.55 -11.49
C LYS A 75 10.34 -1.32 -10.64
N ALA A 76 10.42 -0.40 -9.67
CA ALA A 76 9.26 -0.10 -8.83
C ALA A 76 8.18 0.68 -9.59
N GLU A 77 8.58 1.53 -10.54
CA GLU A 77 7.63 2.29 -11.38
C GLU A 77 6.93 1.37 -12.38
N GLU A 78 7.67 0.46 -13.02
CA GLU A 78 7.13 -0.54 -13.95
C GLU A 78 6.10 -1.46 -13.26
N ILE A 79 6.44 -1.98 -12.07
CA ILE A 79 5.56 -2.85 -11.30
C ILE A 79 4.33 -2.08 -10.78
N LEU A 80 4.52 -0.81 -10.40
CA LEU A 80 3.41 0.04 -9.97
C LEU A 80 2.44 0.31 -11.12
N GLU A 81 2.94 0.61 -12.32
CA GLU A 81 2.12 0.85 -13.50
C GLU A 81 1.31 -0.40 -13.87
N LYS A 82 1.93 -1.58 -13.85
CA LYS A 82 1.23 -2.86 -14.02
C LYS A 82 0.13 -3.05 -12.97
N GLY A 83 0.41 -2.79 -11.69
CA GLY A 83 -0.57 -2.93 -10.62
C GLY A 83 -1.73 -1.93 -10.70
N LEU A 84 -1.46 -0.69 -11.11
CA LEU A 84 -2.48 0.33 -11.29
C LEU A 84 -3.38 0.04 -12.50
N LYS A 85 -2.84 -0.57 -13.56
CA LYS A 85 -3.63 -1.02 -14.71
C LYS A 85 -4.72 -2.02 -14.31
N VAL A 86 -4.43 -2.95 -13.39
CA VAL A 86 -5.41 -3.92 -12.86
C VAL A 86 -6.54 -3.23 -12.09
N ARG A 87 -6.26 -2.08 -11.48
CA ARG A 87 -7.24 -1.27 -10.75
C ARG A 87 -7.85 -0.15 -11.60
N GLU A 88 -7.65 -0.19 -12.92
CA GLU A 88 -8.15 0.82 -13.87
C GLU A 88 -7.71 2.25 -13.50
N TYR A 89 -6.57 2.37 -12.81
CA TYR A 89 -6.03 3.61 -12.26
C TYR A 89 -6.94 4.33 -11.24
N GLU A 90 -7.96 3.67 -10.73
CA GLU A 90 -8.86 4.24 -9.73
C GLU A 90 -8.42 3.88 -8.30
N LEU A 91 -8.24 4.91 -7.46
CA LEU A 91 -7.99 4.73 -6.03
C LEU A 91 -8.95 5.59 -5.21
N ARG A 92 -9.54 4.98 -4.17
CA ARG A 92 -10.38 5.69 -3.21
C ARG A 92 -9.54 6.59 -2.31
N LYS A 93 -10.11 7.71 -1.86
CA LYS A 93 -9.48 8.66 -0.92
C LYS A 93 -9.03 8.00 0.40
N ASN A 94 -9.70 6.92 0.80
CA ASN A 94 -9.40 6.20 2.04
C ASN A 94 -8.13 5.35 1.95
N ASN A 95 -7.64 5.05 0.75
CA ASN A 95 -6.41 4.29 0.55
C ASN A 95 -5.15 5.12 0.84
N PHE A 96 -5.29 6.45 0.89
CA PHE A 96 -4.20 7.36 1.23
C PHE A 96 -4.12 7.56 2.74
N SER A 97 -2.93 7.31 3.27
CA SER A 97 -2.54 7.60 4.64
C SER A 97 -2.31 9.11 4.85
N ASP A 98 -2.41 9.56 6.09
CA ASP A 98 -2.13 10.95 6.47
C ASP A 98 -0.68 11.37 6.17
N THR A 99 0.23 10.41 6.12
CA THR A 99 1.64 10.62 5.74
C THR A 99 1.86 10.68 4.22
N GLY A 100 0.79 10.57 3.42
CA GLY A 100 0.84 10.60 1.95
C GLY A 100 1.28 9.30 1.29
N ASN A 101 1.41 8.21 2.05
CA ASN A 101 1.62 6.88 1.48
C ASN A 101 0.27 6.29 1.05
N PHE A 102 0.29 5.38 0.08
CA PHE A 102 -0.92 4.70 -0.36
C PHE A 102 -0.66 3.23 -0.65
N GLY A 103 -1.73 2.44 -0.63
CA GLY A 103 -1.66 1.03 -0.96
C GLY A 103 -2.96 0.52 -1.55
N PHE A 104 -2.86 -0.62 -2.23
CA PHE A 104 -3.99 -1.36 -2.77
C PHE A 104 -3.66 -2.84 -2.81
N GLY A 105 -4.69 -3.66 -2.63
CA GLY A 105 -4.58 -5.11 -2.82
C GLY A 105 -5.04 -5.50 -4.21
N ILE A 106 -4.48 -6.58 -4.75
CA ILE A 106 -4.96 -7.29 -5.93
C ILE A 106 -5.29 -8.72 -5.49
N GLN A 107 -6.40 -9.27 -5.96
CA GLN A 107 -6.81 -10.64 -5.60
C GLN A 107 -6.03 -11.70 -6.36
N GLU A 108 -5.65 -11.40 -7.61
CA GLU A 108 -4.95 -12.32 -8.50
C GLU A 108 -3.68 -11.69 -9.06
N HIS A 109 -2.53 -12.35 -8.92
CA HIS A 109 -1.27 -11.86 -9.50
C HIS A 109 -1.16 -12.11 -11.01
N ILE A 110 -2.08 -12.87 -11.62
CA ILE A 110 -2.07 -13.18 -13.06
C ILE A 110 -2.25 -11.90 -13.88
N ASP A 111 -3.09 -10.99 -13.40
CA ASP A 111 -3.37 -9.69 -14.04
C ASP A 111 -2.13 -8.80 -14.16
N LEU A 112 -1.06 -9.11 -13.43
CA LEU A 112 0.24 -8.41 -13.53
C LEU A 112 1.08 -8.88 -14.72
N GLY A 113 0.59 -9.85 -15.51
CA GLY A 113 1.23 -10.36 -16.73
C GLY A 113 2.16 -11.54 -16.51
N ILE A 114 2.01 -12.28 -15.40
CA ILE A 114 2.77 -13.52 -15.16
C ILE A 114 2.00 -14.70 -15.77
N LYS A 115 2.72 -15.61 -16.43
CA LYS A 115 2.12 -16.85 -16.94
C LYS A 115 1.61 -17.70 -15.78
N TYR A 116 0.42 -18.24 -15.92
CA TYR A 116 -0.16 -19.12 -14.92
C TYR A 116 0.58 -20.47 -14.84
N ASP A 117 1.04 -20.80 -13.63
CA ASP A 117 1.62 -22.10 -13.30
C ASP A 117 0.69 -22.85 -12.31
N PRO A 118 0.08 -23.98 -12.70
CA PRO A 118 -0.89 -24.70 -11.85
C PRO A 118 -0.26 -25.25 -10.57
N SER A 119 1.05 -25.51 -10.56
CA SER A 119 1.78 -25.95 -9.37
C SER A 119 1.86 -24.86 -8.29
N ILE A 120 1.85 -23.59 -8.67
CA ILE A 120 1.97 -22.46 -7.76
C ILE A 120 0.59 -22.07 -7.21
N GLY A 121 -0.42 -21.99 -8.06
CA GLY A 121 -1.76 -21.55 -7.71
C GLY A 121 -1.91 -20.03 -7.70
N ILE A 122 -3.12 -19.55 -7.42
CA ILE A 122 -3.46 -18.11 -7.44
C ILE A 122 -3.24 -17.52 -6.04
N TYR A 123 -2.59 -16.36 -6.01
CA TYR A 123 -2.31 -15.61 -4.79
C TYR A 123 -2.71 -14.15 -4.95
N GLY A 124 -3.28 -13.60 -3.88
CA GLY A 124 -3.47 -12.17 -3.69
C GLY A 124 -2.18 -11.48 -3.29
N LEU A 125 -2.05 -10.22 -3.69
CA LEU A 125 -0.85 -9.42 -3.51
C LEU A 125 -1.22 -8.02 -3.02
N ASP A 126 -0.53 -7.57 -1.97
CA ASP A 126 -0.67 -6.21 -1.47
C ASP A 126 0.47 -5.34 -1.95
N PHE A 127 0.11 -4.17 -2.51
CA PHE A 127 1.03 -3.12 -2.91
C PHE A 127 0.98 -2.01 -1.87
N TYR A 128 2.14 -1.62 -1.36
CA TYR A 128 2.29 -0.44 -0.51
C TYR A 128 3.37 0.48 -1.04
N VAL A 129 2.97 1.66 -1.47
CA VAL A 129 3.84 2.67 -2.07
C VAL A 129 4.18 3.71 -1.01
N VAL A 130 5.48 3.92 -0.82
CA VAL A 130 6.00 4.95 0.05
C VAL A 130 6.50 6.10 -0.80
N LEU A 131 5.86 7.26 -0.64
CA LEU A 131 6.31 8.49 -1.26
C LEU A 131 7.39 9.15 -0.38
N GLY A 132 8.24 9.96 -1.00
CA GLY A 132 9.27 10.69 -0.29
C GLY A 132 9.80 11.84 -1.13
N ARG A 133 10.44 12.80 -0.44
CA ARG A 133 11.20 13.87 -1.08
C ARG A 133 12.71 13.63 -0.92
N PRO A 134 13.55 14.23 -1.77
CA PRO A 134 14.97 14.40 -1.47
C PRO A 134 15.15 15.06 -0.09
N GLY A 135 15.95 14.46 0.80
CA GLY A 135 16.14 14.94 2.19
C GLY A 135 15.56 14.03 3.28
N PHE A 136 14.66 13.10 2.94
CA PHE A 136 14.07 12.16 3.92
C PHE A 136 15.10 11.23 4.57
N SER A 137 16.27 11.05 3.97
CA SER A 137 17.36 10.23 4.51
C SER A 137 17.93 10.76 5.84
N ILE A 138 17.62 12.00 6.23
CA ILE A 138 18.09 12.58 7.50
C ILE A 138 17.58 11.79 8.71
N ALA A 139 16.39 11.21 8.60
CA ALA A 139 15.81 10.37 9.66
C ALA A 139 16.42 8.96 9.72
N ASP A 140 17.00 8.48 8.62
CA ASP A 140 17.47 7.09 8.49
C ASP A 140 19.00 6.95 8.62
N LYS A 141 19.75 8.03 8.36
CA LYS A 141 21.23 8.01 8.39
C LYS A 141 21.75 7.83 9.82
N LYS A 142 22.85 7.09 10.00
CA LYS A 142 23.47 6.87 11.32
C LYS A 142 24.17 8.11 11.89
N HIS A 143 24.88 8.87 11.04
CA HIS A 143 25.64 10.04 11.48
C HIS A 143 24.81 11.33 11.39
N LYS A 144 24.81 12.13 12.46
CA LYS A 144 24.06 13.41 12.58
C LYS A 144 22.58 13.24 12.21
N THR A 145 21.92 12.25 12.80
CA THR A 145 20.47 12.01 12.68
C THR A 145 19.67 13.27 13.02
N GLY A 146 18.60 13.52 12.30
CA GLY A 146 17.67 14.60 12.59
C GLY A 146 16.22 14.19 12.31
N CYS A 147 15.27 15.03 12.70
CA CYS A 147 13.86 14.82 12.39
C CYS A 147 13.45 15.55 11.10
N ILE A 148 12.43 15.03 10.42
CA ILE A 148 11.86 15.70 9.23
C ILE A 148 10.93 16.81 9.71
N GLY A 149 11.28 18.05 9.37
CA GLY A 149 10.48 19.23 9.68
C GLY A 149 9.10 19.19 9.03
N ALA A 150 8.09 19.78 9.70
CA ALA A 150 6.69 19.69 9.28
C ALA A 150 6.45 20.14 7.83
N LYS A 151 7.10 21.24 7.40
CA LYS A 151 7.00 21.75 6.02
C LYS A 151 7.54 20.80 4.95
N HIS A 152 8.44 19.88 5.34
CA HIS A 152 9.04 18.92 4.41
C HIS A 152 8.31 17.56 4.43
N ARG A 153 7.41 17.32 5.39
CA ARG A 153 6.52 16.15 5.37
C ARG A 153 5.52 16.25 4.22
N ILE A 154 4.99 15.10 3.83
CA ILE A 154 4.00 14.97 2.75
C ILE A 154 2.62 14.92 3.40
N GLY A 155 1.70 15.74 2.90
CA GLY A 155 0.29 15.67 3.28
C GLY A 155 -0.50 14.68 2.43
N LYS A 156 -1.63 14.21 2.95
CA LYS A 156 -2.55 13.33 2.21
C LYS A 156 -3.04 13.95 0.89
N GLU A 157 -3.42 15.21 0.91
CA GLU A 157 -3.91 15.94 -0.28
C GLU A 157 -2.83 16.10 -1.35
N GLU A 158 -1.61 16.36 -0.93
CA GLU A 158 -0.46 16.48 -1.82
C GLU A 158 -0.18 15.15 -2.53
N ALA A 159 -0.24 14.02 -1.80
CA ALA A 159 -0.09 12.70 -2.39
C ALA A 159 -1.22 12.36 -3.38
N MET A 160 -2.46 12.76 -3.09
CA MET A 160 -3.58 12.59 -4.02
C MET A 160 -3.39 13.40 -5.30
N ARG A 161 -2.95 14.66 -5.18
CA ARG A 161 -2.63 15.51 -6.35
C ARG A 161 -1.49 14.92 -7.17
N TRP A 162 -0.43 14.45 -6.52
CA TRP A 162 0.69 13.78 -7.18
C TRP A 162 0.24 12.51 -7.92
N PHE A 163 -0.61 11.71 -7.30
CA PHE A 163 -1.15 10.49 -7.93
C PHE A 163 -1.97 10.84 -9.17
N GLN A 164 -2.86 11.83 -9.06
CA GLN A 164 -3.64 12.34 -10.21
C GLN A 164 -2.72 12.81 -11.32
N GLN A 165 -1.71 13.63 -11.03
CA GLN A 165 -0.75 14.13 -12.04
C GLN A 165 0.05 13.02 -12.72
N LYS A 166 0.42 11.96 -11.99
CA LYS A 166 1.21 10.85 -12.54
C LYS A 166 0.35 9.93 -13.42
N VAL A 167 -0.91 9.70 -13.03
CA VAL A 167 -1.87 8.84 -13.74
C VAL A 167 -2.52 9.54 -14.93
N THR A 168 -2.88 10.82 -14.83
CA THR A 168 -3.56 11.57 -15.92
C THR A 168 -2.67 11.92 -17.11
N LYS A 169 -1.46 11.36 -17.22
CA LYS A 169 -0.69 11.39 -18.48
C LYS A 169 -1.40 10.61 -19.61
N THR A 170 -2.39 9.78 -19.28
CA THR A 170 -3.35 9.19 -20.21
C THR A 170 -4.75 9.74 -19.89
N TRP A 171 -5.11 10.91 -20.42
CA TRP A 171 -6.47 11.46 -20.28
C TRP A 171 -7.19 11.46 -21.63
N GLN A 172 -8.33 10.78 -21.68
CA GLN A 172 -9.49 11.26 -22.42
C GLN A 172 -10.49 11.83 -21.39
N PRO A 173 -11.22 12.91 -21.74
CA PRO A 173 -12.24 13.47 -20.86
C PRO A 173 -13.36 12.46 -20.63
N ILE A 174 -13.61 12.11 -19.37
CA ILE A 174 -14.97 11.73 -18.98
C ILE A 174 -15.54 12.91 -18.23
N SER A 175 -16.53 13.51 -18.89
CA SER A 175 -17.33 14.64 -18.48
C SER A 175 -17.86 14.48 -17.06
N THR A 176 -17.73 15.56 -16.29
CA THR A 176 -18.70 15.94 -15.27
C THR A 176 -20.10 15.84 -15.86
N ASN A 177 -20.93 14.94 -15.34
CA ASN A 177 -22.39 15.08 -15.15
C ASN A 177 -22.89 13.80 -14.48
N ASP A 178 -23.32 13.91 -13.23
CA ASP A 178 -24.62 13.41 -12.78
C ASP A 178 -24.85 13.81 -11.32
N SER A 179 -25.14 15.09 -11.17
CA SER A 179 -26.10 15.57 -10.20
C SER A 179 -27.49 15.06 -10.60
N PHE A 180 -27.95 13.99 -9.95
CA PHE A 180 -29.37 13.71 -9.84
C PHE A 180 -29.76 13.63 -8.36
N CYS A 181 -30.08 14.81 -7.83
CA CYS A 181 -31.06 14.94 -6.76
C CYS A 181 -32.43 14.58 -7.36
N PHE A 182 -33.08 13.53 -6.88
CA PHE A 182 -34.53 13.49 -6.87
C PHE A 182 -35.02 13.13 -5.46
N HIS A 183 -36.07 13.86 -5.09
CA HIS A 183 -36.69 13.90 -3.78
C HIS A 183 -37.21 12.53 -3.33
N GLY A 184 -37.06 12.30 -2.02
CA GLY A 184 -38.04 11.71 -1.10
C GLY A 184 -38.84 10.48 -1.54
N PHE A 185 -38.60 9.36 -0.87
CA PHE A 185 -39.70 8.61 -0.28
C PHE A 185 -39.25 7.92 1.02
N CYS A 186 -40.04 8.17 2.05
CA CYS A 186 -40.00 7.57 3.36
C CYS A 186 -40.66 6.17 3.29
N THR A 187 -40.01 5.13 3.82
CA THR A 187 -40.52 4.31 4.95
C THR A 187 -39.84 2.93 5.02
N SER A 188 -39.54 2.55 6.27
CA SER A 188 -39.55 1.21 6.87
C SER A 188 -38.55 0.12 6.43
N ASN A 189 -37.79 -0.30 7.45
CA ASN A 189 -37.34 -1.66 7.78
C ASN A 189 -36.52 -2.44 6.76
N CYS A 190 -35.22 -2.58 7.07
CA CYS A 190 -34.64 -3.90 7.35
C CYS A 190 -33.29 -3.69 8.07
N GLY A 191 -33.21 -4.15 9.31
CA GLY A 191 -32.00 -4.05 10.11
C GLY A 191 -30.92 -5.02 9.66
N PHE A 192 -29.68 -4.75 10.03
CA PHE A 192 -28.74 -5.81 10.39
C PHE A 192 -27.72 -5.27 11.39
N ALA A 193 -27.76 -5.88 12.57
CA ALA A 193 -26.82 -5.70 13.64
C ALA A 193 -25.42 -6.24 13.28
N THR A 194 -24.45 -5.88 14.12
CA THR A 194 -23.08 -6.42 14.28
C THR A 194 -21.90 -5.60 13.72
N TYR A 195 -21.99 -4.28 13.79
CA TYR A 195 -20.81 -3.41 13.90
C TYR A 195 -20.30 -3.36 15.35
N HIS A 196 -19.69 -4.46 15.84
CA HIS A 196 -18.94 -4.41 17.11
C HIS A 196 -17.70 -5.30 17.17
N LYS A 197 -17.32 -6.00 16.08
CA LYS A 197 -16.14 -6.89 16.05
C LYS A 197 -14.96 -6.41 15.21
N ILE A 198 -15.08 -5.30 14.47
CA ILE A 198 -14.00 -4.87 13.54
C ILE A 198 -13.11 -3.77 14.13
N HIS A 199 -13.57 -3.07 15.18
CA HIS A 199 -12.82 -1.94 15.76
C HIS A 199 -11.68 -2.36 16.73
N ALA A 200 -11.62 -3.63 17.13
CA ALA A 200 -10.55 -4.16 17.99
C ALA A 200 -9.30 -4.63 17.22
N ILE A 201 -9.41 -4.81 15.90
CA ILE A 201 -8.35 -5.42 15.06
C ILE A 201 -7.27 -4.40 14.67
N TRP A 202 -7.58 -3.10 14.72
CA TRP A 202 -6.67 -2.07 14.20
C TRP A 202 -5.63 -1.59 15.23
N LYS A 203 -5.88 -1.71 16.54
CA LYS A 203 -4.97 -1.20 17.59
C LYS A 203 -3.89 -2.20 18.05
N ALA A 204 -3.95 -3.48 17.66
CA ALA A 204 -3.10 -4.51 18.27
C ALA A 204 -1.88 -4.95 17.45
N PHE A 205 -1.76 -4.63 16.15
CA PHE A 205 -0.82 -5.37 15.29
C PHE A 205 0.30 -4.60 14.58
N LEU A 206 0.36 -3.26 14.69
CA LEU A 206 1.44 -2.49 14.07
C LEU A 206 1.99 -1.44 15.04
N LYS A 207 2.99 -1.85 15.82
CA LYS A 207 4.02 -0.91 16.29
C LYS A 207 5.32 -1.18 15.54
N ILE A 208 5.38 -0.57 14.36
CA ILE A 208 6.61 0.04 13.81
C ILE A 208 7.16 0.96 14.91
N PRO A 209 8.48 1.08 15.13
CA PRO A 209 9.01 1.92 16.20
C PRO A 209 8.59 3.39 15.97
N ILE A 210 7.54 3.81 16.67
CA ILE A 210 7.29 5.21 16.99
C ILE A 210 7.93 5.39 18.34
N CYS A 211 9.03 6.14 18.37
CA CYS A 211 9.67 6.62 19.58
C CYS A 211 8.62 7.05 20.60
N SER A 212 8.68 6.45 21.78
CA SER A 212 7.97 6.90 22.97
C SER A 212 8.36 8.35 23.25
N PHE A 213 7.39 9.23 23.45
CA PHE A 213 7.55 10.37 24.36
C PHE A 213 6.30 10.45 25.27
N PRO A 214 6.50 10.86 26.53
CA PRO A 214 5.55 10.75 27.62
C PRO A 214 4.53 11.91 27.60
N PHE A 215 3.53 11.81 28.48
CA PHE A 215 2.83 12.97 29.03
C PHE A 215 3.82 13.93 29.69
#